data_AF-A0A7Y8L7F0-F1
#
_entry.id   AF-A0A7Y8L7F0-F1
#
_cell.length_a   1.000
_cell.length_b   1.000
_cell.length_c   1.000
_cell.angle_alpha   90.00
_cell.angle_beta   90.00
_cell.angle_gamma   90.00
#
_symmetry.space_group_name_H-M   'P 1'
#
loop_
_entity.id
_entity.type
_entity.pdbx_description
1 polymer ?
#
loop_
_entity_poly.entity_id
_entity_poly.type
_entity_poly.pdbx_seq_one_letter_code
_entity_poly.pdbx_strand_id
1 'polypeptide(L)' 'MQIDAPCLDCGLPIHVEIRDGQVLRSEPEGLMGYVAVPFWRWAENIPYA' A
#
# COMPACT_ATOMS: atom_id res chain seq x y z
N MET A 1 -11.81 3.54 2.55
CA MET A 1 -10.95 3.95 1.43
C MET A 1 -10.77 2.75 0.53
N GLN A 2 -10.86 2.96 -0.78
CA GLN A 2 -10.54 1.94 -1.78
C GLN A 2 -9.34 2.44 -2.59
N ILE A 3 -8.43 1.54 -2.91
CA ILE A 3 -7.21 1.83 -3.67
C ILE A 3 -7.16 0.87 -4.85
N ASP A 4 -7.15 1.43 -6.05
CA ASP A 4 -6.97 0.72 -7.31
C ASP A 4 -5.67 1.20 -7.96
N ALA A 5 -4.75 0.28 -8.22
CA ALA A 5 -3.45 0.59 -8.80
C ALA A 5 -2.95 -0.59 -9.66
N PRO A 6 -1.95 -0.38 -10.53
CA PRO A 6 -1.21 -1.49 -11.12
C PRO A 6 -0.12 -2.01 -10.18
N CYS A 7 0.16 -3.31 -10.23
CA CYS A 7 1.33 -3.91 -9.60
C CYS A 7 2.62 -3.33 -10.20
N LEU A 8 3.57 -2.95 -9.35
CA LEU A 8 4.83 -2.35 -9.77
C LEU A 8 5.68 -3.28 -10.65
N ASP A 9 5.62 -4.60 -10.39
CA ASP A 9 6.47 -5.58 -11.08
C ASP A 9 5.85 -6.09 -12.39
N CYS A 10 4.55 -6.41 -12.40
CA CYS A 10 3.89 -7.08 -13.52
C CYS A 10 2.79 -6.26 -14.20
N GLY A 11 2.40 -5.12 -13.64
CA GLY A 11 1.36 -4.24 -14.19
C GLY A 11 -0.08 -4.74 -14.08
N LEU A 12 -0.31 -5.95 -13.52
CA LEU A 12 -1.66 -6.45 -13.27
C LEU A 12 -2.39 -5.59 -12.23
N PRO A 13 -3.72 -5.48 -12.30
CA PRO A 13 -4.48 -4.66 -11.36
C PRO A 13 -4.37 -5.21 -9.93
N ILE A 14 -4.25 -4.29 -8.98
CA ILE A 14 -4.32 -4.55 -7.54
C ILE A 14 -5.47 -3.72 -6.95
N HIS A 15 -6.19 -4.32 -6.01
CA HIS A 15 -7.30 -3.69 -5.28
C HIS A 15 -7.12 -3.86 -3.77
N VAL A 16 -7.28 -2.78 -3.02
CA VAL A 16 -7.20 -2.80 -1.56
C VAL A 16 -8.37 -2.03 -0.96
N GLU A 17 -9.05 -2.66 0.00
CA GLU A 17 -10.09 -2.03 0.81
C GLU A 17 -9.57 -1.78 2.23
N ILE A 18 -9.66 -0.53 2.67
CA ILE A 18 -9.22 -0.09 4.01
C ILE A 18 -10.38 0.57 4.74
N ARG A 19 -10.62 0.18 5.99
CA ARG A 19 -11.59 0.80 6.89
C ARG A 19 -11.01 0.89 8.29
N ASP A 20 -11.13 2.06 8.91
CA ASP A 20 -10.68 2.31 10.29
C ASP A 20 -9.23 1.87 10.55
N GLY A 21 -8.34 2.14 9.59
CA GLY A 21 -6.91 1.78 9.65
C GLY A 21 -6.60 0.31 9.40
N GLN A 22 -7.61 -0.54 9.14
CA GLN A 22 -7.44 -1.96 8.88
C GLN A 22 -7.66 -2.29 7.41
N VAL A 23 -6.80 -3.14 6.86
CA VAL A 23 -7.00 -3.72 5.53
C VAL A 23 -8.06 -4.81 5.65
N LEU A 24 -9.19 -4.61 4.98
CA LEU A 24 -10.30 -5.57 4.97
C LEU A 24 -10.16 -6.58 3.83
N ARG A 25 -9.63 -6.14 2.68
CA ARG A 25 -9.43 -6.96 1.48
C ARG A 25 -8.20 -6.51 0.72
N SER A 26 -7.45 -7.47 0.20
CA SER A 26 -6.33 -7.27 -0.72
C SER A 26 -6.43 -8.29 -1.85
N GLU A 27 -6.40 -7.80 -3.09
CA GLU A 27 -6.40 -8.64 -4.28
C GLU A 27 -5.30 -8.19 -5.24
N PRO A 28 -4.39 -9.09 -5.64
CA PRO A 28 -4.19 -10.46 -5.12
C PRO A 28 -3.84 -10.51 -3.62
N GLU A 29 -4.03 -11.67 -2.97
CA GLU A 29 -3.59 -11.85 -1.58
C GLU A 29 -2.07 -11.73 -1.45
N GLY A 30 -1.59 -11.25 -0.30
CA GLY A 30 -0.15 -11.15 -0.02
C GLY A 30 0.58 -9.99 -0.70
N LEU A 31 -0.13 -8.90 -1.04
CA LEU A 31 0.49 -7.67 -1.57
C LEU A 31 1.63 -7.17 -0.69
N MET A 32 2.71 -6.71 -1.33
CA MET A 32 3.83 -6.04 -0.66
C MET A 32 3.91 -4.58 -1.09
N GLY A 33 4.04 -3.69 -0.11
CA GLY A 33 4.34 -2.28 -0.34
C GLY A 33 5.85 -2.06 -0.42
N TYR A 34 6.30 -1.24 -1.39
CA TYR A 34 7.68 -0.82 -1.51
C TYR A 34 7.80 0.68 -1.23
N VAL A 35 8.78 1.05 -0.40
CA VAL A 35 9.05 2.44 -0.03
C VAL A 35 10.52 2.75 -0.29
N ALA A 36 10.79 3.69 -1.19
CA ALA A 36 12.13 4.12 -1.57
C ALA A 36 12.62 5.38 -0.83
N VAL A 37 12.11 5.65 0.36
CA VAL A 37 12.63 6.75 1.20
C VAL A 37 13.56 6.22 2.28
N PRO A 38 14.70 6.90 2.53
CA PRO A 38 15.58 6.52 3.62
C PRO A 38 14.84 6.47 4.96
N PHE A 39 15.18 5.51 5.82
CA PHE A 39 14.47 5.28 7.09
C PHE A 39 14.39 6.53 7.98
N TRP A 40 15.43 7.40 7.96
CA TRP A 40 15.45 8.65 8.73
C TRP A 40 14.41 9.67 8.29
N ARG A 41 13.78 9.50 7.12
CA ARG A 41 12.72 10.36 6.57
C ARG A 41 11.32 9.81 6.78
N TRP A 42 11.16 8.63 7.40
CA TRP A 42 9.85 8.03 7.62
C TRP A 42 9.00 8.89 8.57
N ALA A 43 9.63 9.48 9.58
CA ALA A 43 8.97 10.37 10.54
C ALA A 43 8.50 11.72 9.94
N GLU A 44 8.93 12.08 8.72
CA GLU A 44 8.49 13.32 8.06
C GLU A 44 7.01 13.24 7.63
N ASN A 45 6.44 12.03 7.49
CA ASN A 45 5.05 11.81 7.05
C ASN A 45 4.36 10.69 7.86
N ILE A 46 4.19 10.92 9.17
CA ILE A 46 3.58 10.00 10.15
C ILE A 46 2.23 9.36 9.75
N PRO A 47 1.32 9.99 8.98
CA PRO A 47 0.05 9.33 8.63
C PRO A 47 0.19 8.12 7.70
N TYR A 48 1.37 7.92 7.09
CA TYR A 48 1.64 6.89 6.09
C TYR A 48 2.93 6.10 6.34
N ALA A 49 3.54 6.27 7.53
CA ALA A 49 4.72 5.53 7.97
C ALA A 49 4.35 4.41 8.96
#